data_AF-A0A844G6C3-F1
#
_entry.id   AF-A0A844G6C3-F1
#
_cell.length_a   1.000
_cell.length_b   1.000
_cell.length_c   1.000
_cell.angle_alpha   90.00
_cell.angle_beta   90.00
_cell.angle_gamma   90.00
#
_symmetry.space_group_name_H-M   'P 1'
#
loop_
_entity.id
_entity.type
_entity.pdbx_description
1 polymer ?
#
loop_
_entity_poly.entity_id
_entity_poly.type
_entity_poly.pdbx_seq_one_letter_code
_entity_poly.pdbx_strand_id
1 'polypeptide(L)' 'MKNENSKFCWICFKLIAENEKVAYGVGNDMICCMDCFSQLEPVREDYKDWMDMIDEQSVN' A
#
# COMPACT_ATOMS: atom_id res chain seq x y z
N MET A 1 -5.79 29.91 1.46
CA MET A 1 -4.61 29.20 0.93
C MET A 1 -5.10 27.89 0.34
N LYS A 2 -4.94 27.68 -0.98
CA LYS A 2 -5.22 26.39 -1.60
C LYS A 2 -3.97 25.53 -1.39
N ASN A 3 -4.02 24.57 -0.46
CA ASN A 3 -2.94 23.60 -0.29
C ASN A 3 -3.05 22.57 -1.41
N GLU A 4 -2.51 22.91 -2.58
CA GLU A 4 -2.56 22.07 -3.80
C GLU A 4 -1.74 20.77 -3.66
N ASN A 5 -0.96 20.62 -2.57
CA ASN A 5 -0.16 19.44 -2.27
C ASN A 5 -0.66 18.62 -1.05
N SER A 6 -1.90 18.87 -0.61
CA SER A 6 -2.50 18.11 0.49
C SER A 6 -2.70 16.65 0.09
N LYS A 7 -1.94 15.73 0.68
CA LYS A 7 -2.19 14.29 0.54
C LYS A 7 -3.24 13.87 1.57
N PHE A 8 -4.10 12.93 1.23
CA PHE A 8 -5.12 12.39 2.13
C PHE A 8 -4.90 10.89 2.31
N CYS A 9 -5.08 10.39 3.53
CA CYS A 9 -5.10 8.95 3.77
C CYS A 9 -6.41 8.37 3.25
N TRP A 10 -6.32 7.36 2.38
CA TRP A 10 -7.49 6.69 1.82
C TRP A 10 -8.34 5.93 2.86
N ILE A 11 -7.73 5.52 3.98
CA ILE A 11 -8.40 4.71 5.02
C ILE A 11 -9.13 5.57 6.04
N CYS A 12 -8.44 6.56 6.62
CA CYS A 12 -9.01 7.39 7.68
C CYS A 12 -9.46 8.78 7.23
N PHE A 13 -9.29 9.11 5.94
CA PHE A 13 -9.65 10.40 5.33
C PHE A 13 -9.03 11.63 6.01
N LYS A 14 -8.00 11.44 6.83
CA LYS A 14 -7.24 12.54 7.43
C LYS A 14 -6.30 13.16 6.39
N LEU A 15 -6.13 14.47 6.49
CA LEU A 15 -5.03 15.16 5.84
C LEU A 15 -3.72 14.61 6.38
N ILE A 16 -2.80 14.34 5.46
CA ILE A 16 -1.42 14.01 5.74
C ILE A 16 -0.62 15.29 5.53
N ALA A 17 0.13 15.70 6.55
CA ALA A 17 0.98 16.88 6.44
C ALA A 17 2.12 16.63 5.43
N GLU A 18 2.59 17.68 4.75
CA GLU A 18 3.62 17.55 3.71
C GLU A 18 4.92 16.89 4.21
N ASN A 19 5.21 16.99 5.50
CA ASN A 19 6.38 16.42 6.16
C ASN A 19 6.16 15.01 6.75
N GLU A 20 4.95 14.47 6.68
CA GLU A 20 4.64 13.12 7.17
C GLU A 20 5.03 12.06 6.13
N LYS A 21 5.55 10.93 6.62
CA LYS A 21 5.82 9.77 5.77
C LYS A 21 4.50 9.14 5.34
N VAL A 22 4.47 8.67 4.09
CA VAL A 22 3.32 7.98 3.51
C VAL A 22 3.71 6.59 3.04
N ALA A 23 2.78 5.65 3.15
CA ALA A 23 2.87 4.36 2.51
C ALA A 23 2.06 4.39 1.21
N TYR A 24 2.64 3.84 0.15
CA TYR A 24 1.97 3.61 -1.12
C TYR A 24 1.60 2.14 -1.22
N GLY A 25 0.33 1.83 -1.48
CA GLY A 25 -0.09 0.46 -1.77
C GLY A 25 0.50 -0.01 -3.11
N VAL A 26 1.05 -1.22 -3.13
CA VAL A 26 1.50 -1.86 -4.39
C VAL A 26 0.25 -2.25 -5.18
N GLY A 27 -0.05 -1.51 -6.25
CA GLY A 27 -1.09 -1.87 -7.22
C GLY A 27 -2.25 -0.88 -7.41
N ASN A 28 -2.37 0.18 -6.61
CA ASN A 28 -3.55 1.06 -6.74
C ASN A 28 -3.36 2.56 -6.43
N ASP A 29 -2.13 3.08 -6.43
CA ASP A 29 -1.81 4.50 -6.13
C ASP A 29 -2.45 5.05 -4.84
N MET A 30 -2.88 4.17 -3.94
CA MET A 30 -3.55 4.54 -2.71
C MET A 30 -2.50 5.00 -1.69
N ILE A 31 -2.67 6.25 -1.25
CA ILE A 31 -1.85 6.87 -0.22
C ILE A 31 -2.44 6.55 1.15
N CYS A 32 -1.61 6.03 2.05
CA CYS A 32 -1.98 5.73 3.42
C CYS A 32 -1.03 6.43 4.40
N CYS A 33 -1.57 6.95 5.52
CA CYS A 33 -0.70 7.39 6.62
C CYS A 33 -0.07 6.16 7.29
N MET A 34 1.07 6.36 7.95
CA MET A 34 1.81 5.25 8.58
C MET A 34 1.00 4.57 9.69
N ASP A 35 0.15 5.30 10.42
CA ASP A 35 -0.71 4.73 11.46
C ASP A 35 -1.69 3.72 10.89
N CYS A 36 -2.37 4.06 9.79
CA CYS A 36 -3.29 3.15 9.11
C CYS A 36 -2.53 2.03 8.42
N PHE A 37 -1.39 2.31 7.79
CA PHE A 37 -0.55 1.29 7.16
C PHE A 37 -0.06 0.23 8.16
N SER A 38 0.36 0.64 9.36
CA SER A 38 0.82 -0.29 10.39
C SER A 38 -0.27 -1.25 10.91
N GLN A 39 -1.53 -0.90 10.72
CA GLN A 39 -2.70 -1.71 11.09
C GLN A 39 -3.19 -2.58 9.94
N LEU A 40 -2.74 -2.33 8.72
CA LEU A 40 -3.05 -3.21 7.60
C LEU A 40 -2.29 -4.52 7.83
N GLU A 41 -3.06 -5.60 7.95
CA GLU A 41 -2.46 -6.92 7.82
C GLU A 41 -1.84 -7.00 6.42
N PRO A 42 -0.59 -7.49 6.31
CA PRO A 42 -0.03 -7.77 5.00
C PRO A 42 -0.99 -8.72 4.30
N VAL A 43 -1.59 -8.25 3.21
CA VAL A 43 -2.47 -9.07 2.39
C VAL A 43 -1.61 -10.24 1.90
N ARG A 44 -1.81 -11.41 2.52
CA ARG A 44 -1.31 -12.69 2.03
C ARG A 44 -2.21 -13.11 0.87
N GLU A 45 -2.27 -12.31 -0.18
CA GLU A 45 -2.67 -12.84 -1.47
C GLU A 45 -1.43 -13.57 -1.98
N ASP A 46 -1.41 -14.83 -1.57
CA ASP A 46 -0.82 -15.90 -2.33
C ASP A 46 0.70 -15.93 -2.42
N TYR A 47 1.39 -15.87 -1.28
CA TYR A 47 2.75 -16.42 -1.25
C TYR A 47 2.77 -17.88 -1.73
N LYS A 48 1.66 -18.59 -1.55
CA LYS A 48 1.45 -19.95 -2.05
C LYS A 48 1.22 -19.94 -3.57
N ASP A 49 0.29 -19.16 -4.12
CA ASP A 49 0.09 -19.14 -5.57
C ASP A 49 1.29 -18.52 -6.31
N TRP A 50 2.06 -17.62 -5.68
CA TRP A 50 3.33 -17.10 -6.21
C TRP A 50 4.44 -18.14 -6.20
N MET A 51 4.55 -18.97 -5.14
CA MET A 51 5.43 -20.14 -5.11
C MET A 51 5.01 -21.19 -6.14
N ASP A 52 3.70 -21.49 -6.22
CA ASP A 52 3.14 -22.48 -7.13
C ASP A 52 3.34 -22.03 -8.61
N MET A 53 3.27 -20.73 -8.91
CA MET A 53 3.62 -20.16 -10.22
C MET A 53 5.12 -20.26 -10.56
N ILE A 54 6.01 -20.22 -9.57
CA ILE A 54 7.46 -20.33 -9.79
C ILE A 54 7.86 -21.78 -10.05
N ASP A 55 7.26 -22.73 -9.32
CA ASP A 55 7.53 -24.16 -9.52
C ASP A 55 7.07 -24.63 -10.91
N GLU A 56 5.93 -24.15 -11.42
CA GLU A 56 5.45 -24.48 -12.77
C GLU A 56 6.36 -23.95 -13.91
N GLN A 57 7.16 -22.90 -13.69
CA GLN A 57 8.12 -22.40 -14.68
C GLN A 57 9.48 -23.11 -14.67
N SER A 58 9.73 -24.00 -13.70
CA SER A 58 11.01 -24.72 -13.57
C SER A 58 11.07 -26.08 -14.31
N VAL A 59 9.97 -26.50 -14.93
CA VAL A 59 9.82 -27.83 -15.55
C VAL A 59 9.84 -27.79 -17.10
N ASN A 60 10.16 -26.65 -17.71
CA ASN A 60 10.38 -26.55 -19.18
C ASN A 60 11.81 -26.17 -19.54
#